data_AF-A0A1F2UCF3-F1
#
_entry.id   AF-A0A1F2UCF3-F1
#
_cell.length_a   1.000
_cell.length_b   1.000
_cell.length_c   1.000
_cell.angle_alpha   90.00
_cell.angle_beta   90.00
_cell.angle_gamma   90.00
#
_symmetry.space_group_name_H-M   'P 1'
#
loop_
_entity.id
_entity.type
_entity.pdbx_description
1 polymer ?
#
loop_
_entity_poly.entity_id
_entity_poly.type
_entity_poly.pdbx_seq_one_letter_code
_entity_poly.pdbx_strand_id
1 'polypeptide(L)'
;MFRLSKGEFENLRRQSGTSSFWGGRRYFPYALTEQGIAMLSSVLHSPRAVQVSIEIMRAFVRLRQILRGNAELATKLAALEYTRGHATECAVGPG
;
A
#
# COMPACT_ATOMS: atom_id res chain seq x y z
N MET A 1 -0.36 11.50 -1.86
CA MET A 1 0.57 11.20 -2.97
C MET A 1 1.93 10.86 -2.39
N PHE A 2 2.74 10.08 -3.11
CA PHE A 2 4.13 9.79 -2.73
C PHE A 2 5.01 9.70 -3.97
N ARG A 3 6.32 9.96 -3.83
CA ARG A 3 7.27 9.90 -4.95
C ARG A 3 7.78 8.48 -5.11
N LEU A 4 7.81 7.98 -6.34
CA LEU A 4 8.39 6.67 -6.61
C LEU A 4 9.91 6.68 -6.42
N SER A 5 10.44 5.57 -5.94
CA SER A 5 11.87 5.28 -5.96
C SER A 5 12.35 4.94 -7.37
N LYS A 6 13.68 4.90 -7.55
CA LYS A 6 14.29 4.51 -8.82
C LYS A 6 13.86 3.11 -9.25
N GLY A 7 13.89 2.13 -8.34
CA GLY A 7 13.51 0.74 -8.65
C GLY A 7 12.03 0.60 -9.03
N GLU A 8 11.14 1.26 -8.28
CA GLU A 8 9.70 1.26 -8.58
C GLU A 8 9.41 1.93 -9.94
N PHE A 9 10.11 3.03 -10.24
CA PHE A 9 9.96 3.71 -11.52
C PHE A 9 10.46 2.86 -12.69
N GLU A 10 11.60 2.18 -12.56
CA GLU A 10 12.11 1.29 -13.61
C GLU A 10 11.16 0.12 -13.87
N ASN A 11 10.55 -0.47 -12.83
CA ASN A 11 9.52 -1.51 -12.98
C ASN A 11 8.25 -0.99 -13.71
N LEU A 12 7.98 0.32 -13.62
CA LEU A 12 6.84 0.97 -14.27
C LEU A 12 7.12 1.36 -15.73
N ARG A 13 8.39 1.34 -16.17
CA ARG A 13 8.79 1.65 -17.55
C ARG A 13 8.46 0.46 -18.47
N ARG A 14 7.48 0.65 -19.35
CA ARG A 14 7.14 -0.31 -20.42
C ARG A 14 8.27 -0.36 -21.47
N GLN A 15 8.57 -1.56 -21.98
CA GLN A 15 9.66 -1.82 -22.94
C GLN A 15 9.62 -1.00 -24.23
N SER A 16 8.46 -0.48 -24.65
CA SER A 16 8.25 0.03 -26.01
C SER A 16 7.89 1.52 -26.11
N GLY A 17 7.82 2.26 -25.00
CA GLY A 17 7.21 3.60 -24.97
C GLY A 17 7.87 4.61 -24.04
N THR A 18 9.16 4.46 -23.75
CA THR A 18 9.92 5.46 -22.98
C THR A 18 10.84 6.24 -23.89
N SER A 19 10.78 7.57 -23.81
CA SER A 19 11.72 8.47 -24.49
C SER A 19 13.16 8.01 -24.24
N SER A 20 13.98 8.01 -25.29
CA SER A 20 15.40 7.74 -25.18
C SER A 20 16.09 8.75 -24.26
N PHE A 21 17.26 8.34 -23.75
CA PHE A 21 18.05 8.96 -22.67
C PHE A 21 18.22 10.49 -22.75
N TRP A 22 18.07 11.07 -23.94
CA TRP A 22 18.24 12.49 -24.25
C TRP A 22 17.01 13.38 -23.95
N GLY A 23 15.92 12.83 -23.43
CA GLY A 23 14.70 13.59 -23.05
C GLY A 23 13.94 13.02 -21.86
N GLY A 24 14.60 12.17 -21.05
CA GLY A 24 13.97 11.47 -19.93
C GLY A 24 13.43 12.40 -18.85
N ARG A 25 12.43 11.92 -18.11
CA ARG A 25 11.79 12.68 -17.02
C ARG A 25 12.83 12.99 -15.92
N ARG A 26 13.11 14.27 -15.70
CA ARG A 26 14.18 14.77 -14.79
C ARG A 26 13.92 14.51 -13.31
N TYR A 27 12.66 14.25 -12.95
CA TYR A 27 12.21 13.92 -11.60
C TYR A 27 11.36 12.64 -11.60
N PHE A 28 11.48 11.85 -10.54
CA PHE A 28 10.62 10.69 -10.34
C PHE A 28 9.15 11.12 -10.23
N PRO A 29 8.23 10.36 -10.85
CA PRO A 29 6.81 10.66 -10.74
C PRO A 29 6.29 10.58 -9.32
N TYR A 30 5.21 11.31 -9.08
CA TYR A 30 4.35 11.09 -7.94
C TYR A 30 3.27 10.08 -8.31
N ALA A 31 3.03 9.14 -7.39
CA ALA A 31 1.91 8.23 -7.42
C ALA A 31 0.78 8.74 -6.52
N LEU A 32 -0.46 8.51 -6.96
CA LEU A 32 -1.65 8.85 -6.21
C LEU A 32 -1.87 7.85 -5.07
N THR A 33 -2.29 8.38 -3.93
CA THR A 33 -2.88 7.56 -2.86
C THR A 33 -4.37 7.48 -3.09
N GLU A 34 -5.06 6.61 -2.36
CA GLU A 34 -6.51 6.46 -2.48
C GLU A 34 -7.27 7.79 -2.36
N GLN A 35 -6.89 8.65 -1.42
CA GLN A 35 -7.49 9.96 -1.24
C GLN A 35 -7.29 10.85 -2.48
N GLY A 36 -6.14 10.74 -3.15
CA GLY A 36 -5.87 11.46 -4.40
C GLY A 36 -6.69 10.93 -5.58
N ILE A 37 -6.94 9.62 -5.64
CA ILE A 37 -7.82 9.02 -6.65
C ILE A 37 -9.27 9.48 -6.44
N ALA A 38 -9.73 9.55 -5.18
CA ALA A 38 -11.04 10.07 -4.84
C ALA A 38 -11.23 11.53 -5.30
N MET A 39 -10.21 12.40 -5.12
CA MET A 39 -10.25 13.78 -5.61
C MET A 39 -10.39 13.83 -7.14
N LEU A 40 -9.63 13.02 -7.88
CA LEU A 40 -9.70 12.99 -9.34
C LEU A 40 -11.01 12.39 -9.88
N SER A 41 -11.66 11.49 -9.13
CA SER A 41 -12.97 10.94 -9.49
C SER A 41 -14.03 12.03 -9.69
N SER A 42 -13.89 13.19 -9.02
CA SER A 42 -14.80 14.32 -9.17
C SER A 42 -14.62 15.07 -10.51
N VAL A 43 -13.44 14.97 -11.12
CA VAL A 43 -13.09 15.63 -12.38
C VAL A 43 -13.53 14.79 -13.59
N LEU A 44 -13.60 13.47 -13.41
CA LEU A 44 -13.97 12.54 -14.47
C LEU A 44 -15.50 12.44 -14.60
N HIS A 45 -16.07 13.08 -15.63
CA HIS A 45 -17.52 13.22 -15.80
C HIS A 45 -18.16 12.21 -16.79
N SER A 46 -17.38 11.32 -17.42
CA SER A 46 -17.96 10.32 -18.33
C SER A 46 -18.49 9.10 -17.57
N PRO A 47 -19.62 8.49 -17.99
CA PRO A 47 -20.19 7.32 -17.32
C PRO A 47 -19.18 6.17 -17.15
N ARG A 48 -18.35 5.95 -18.17
CA ARG A 48 -17.28 4.95 -18.14
C ARG A 48 -16.20 5.30 -17.13
N ALA A 49 -15.78 6.56 -17.05
CA ALA A 49 -14.73 6.97 -16.12
C ALA A 49 -15.22 6.89 -14.66
N VAL A 50 -16.48 7.24 -14.39
CA VAL A 50 -17.09 7.07 -13.07
C VAL A 50 -17.08 5.60 -12.63
N GLN A 51 -17.47 4.67 -13.50
CA GLN A 51 -17.44 3.22 -13.20
C GLN A 51 -16.02 2.74 -12.89
N VAL A 52 -15.04 3.14 -13.69
CA VAL A 52 -13.64 2.78 -13.47
C VAL A 52 -13.12 3.33 -12.13
N SER A 53 -13.43 4.58 -11.79
CA SER A 53 -13.05 5.17 -10.51
C SER A 53 -13.62 4.41 -9.31
N ILE A 54 -14.88 3.96 -9.39
CA ILE A 54 -15.50 3.11 -8.35
C ILE A 54 -14.74 1.79 -8.19
N GLU A 55 -14.43 1.11 -9.29
CA GLU A 55 -13.71 -0.17 -9.25
C GLU A 55 -12.30 -0.03 -8.68
N ILE A 56 -11.59 1.05 -9.05
CA ILE A 56 -10.28 1.35 -8.47
C ILE A 56 -10.39 1.51 -6.95
N MET A 57 -11.33 2.32 -6.46
CA MET A 57 -11.52 2.52 -5.02
C MET A 57 -11.85 1.21 -4.29
N ARG A 58 -12.69 0.34 -4.87
CA ARG A 58 -13.00 -0.99 -4.32
C ARG A 58 -11.75 -1.87 -4.23
N ALA A 59 -10.85 -1.82 -5.20
CA ALA A 59 -9.58 -2.55 -5.15
C ALA A 59 -8.68 -2.05 -4.02
N PHE A 60 -8.53 -0.72 -3.85
CA PHE A 60 -7.73 -0.13 -2.77
C PHE A 60 -8.27 -0.45 -1.37
N VAL A 61 -9.60 -0.41 -1.17
CA VAL A 61 -10.23 -0.81 0.09
C VAL A 61 -9.91 -2.27 0.43
N ARG A 62 -10.09 -3.19 -0.53
CA ARG A 62 -9.79 -4.62 -0.35
C ARG A 62 -8.32 -4.86 -0.05
N LEU A 63 -7.41 -4.20 -0.77
CA LEU A 63 -5.97 -4.30 -0.52
C LEU A 63 -5.62 -3.88 0.91
N ARG A 64 -6.18 -2.76 1.39
CA ARG A 64 -5.95 -2.33 2.78
C ARG A 64 -6.54 -3.28 3.80
N GLN A 65 -7.70 -3.87 3.55
CA GLN A 65 -8.29 -4.89 4.43
C GLN A 65 -7.36 -6.11 4.54
N ILE A 66 -6.82 -6.58 3.42
CA ILE A 66 -5.86 -7.70 3.40
C ILE A 66 -4.60 -7.34 4.20
N LEU A 67 -4.03 -6.16 3.98
CA LEU A 67 -2.84 -5.69 4.70
C LEU A 67 -3.10 -5.50 6.20
N ARG A 68 -4.30 -5.02 6.57
CA ARG A 68 -4.70 -4.82 7.98
C ARG A 68 -5.05 -6.11 8.69
N GLY A 69 -5.67 -7.09 8.01
CA GLY A 69 -6.02 -8.38 8.60
C GLY A 69 -4.80 -9.10 9.17
N ASN A 70 -3.66 -9.02 8.48
CA ASN A 70 -2.39 -9.56 8.97
C ASN A 70 -1.80 -8.75 10.12
N ALA A 71 -1.95 -7.42 10.12
CA ALA A 71 -1.45 -6.57 11.20
C ALA A 71 -2.21 -6.81 12.50
N GLU A 72 -3.53 -6.94 12.46
CA GLU A 72 -4.35 -7.21 13.64
C GLU A 72 -4.09 -8.62 14.20
N LEU A 73 -3.89 -9.61 13.34
CA LEU A 73 -3.46 -10.96 13.73
C LEU A 73 -2.04 -10.94 14.33
N ALA A 74 -1.10 -10.22 13.72
CA ALA A 74 0.27 -10.09 14.24
C ALA A 74 0.28 -9.37 15.60
N THR A 75 -0.54 -8.33 15.79
CA THR A 75 -0.68 -7.65 17.09
C THR A 75 -1.30 -8.57 18.14
N LYS A 76 -2.34 -9.34 17.79
CA LYS A 76 -2.95 -10.32 18.71
C LYS A 76 -1.98 -11.44 19.07
N LEU A 77 -1.19 -11.95 18.10
CA LEU A 77 -0.14 -12.94 18.35
C LEU A 77 0.95 -12.39 19.28
N ALA A 78 1.47 -11.18 19.02
CA ALA A 78 2.47 -10.55 19.88
C ALA A 78 1.95 -10.33 21.32
N ALA A 79 0.69 -9.93 21.47
CA ALA A 79 0.05 -9.77 22.78
C ALA A 79 -0.12 -11.11 23.53
N LEU A 80 -0.41 -12.21 22.81
CA LEU A 80 -0.50 -13.55 23.38
C LEU A 80 0.88 -14.12 23.76
N GLU A 81 1.90 -13.91 22.93
CA GLU A 81 3.29 -14.30 23.23
C GLU A 81 3.82 -13.59 24.49
N TYR A 82 3.50 -12.30 24.65
CA TYR A 82 3.82 -11.53 25.85
C TYR A 82 3.18 -12.13 27.12
N THR A 83 1.91 -12.55 27.04
CA THR A 83 1.20 -13.14 28.18
C THR A 83 1.75 -14.53 28.56
N ARG A 84 2.18 -15.32 27.56
CA ARG A 84 2.76 -16.65 27.80
C ARG A 84 4.16 -16.60 28.42
N GLY A 85 4.97 -15.58 28.09
CA GLY A 85 6.30 -15.38 28.67
C GLY A 85 6.28 -15.08 30.18
N HIS A 86 5.28 -14.32 30.65
CA HIS A 86 5.15 -14.00 32.08
C HIS A 86 4.65 -15.16 32.95
N ALA A 87 3.93 -16.14 32.39
CA ALA A 87 3.48 -17.32 33.14
C ALA A 87 4.61 -18.34 33.38
N THR A 88 5.63 -18.38 32.52
CA THR A 88 6.75 -19.34 32.64
C THR A 88 7.86 -18.87 33.59
N GLU A 89 7.94 -17.57 33.89
CA GLU A 89 8.94 -17.01 34.82
C GLU A 89 8.51 -17.12 36.29
N CYS A 90 7.21 -17.24 36.59
CA CYS A 90 6.71 -17.47 37.95
C CYS A 90 6.80 -18.93 38.42
N ALA A 91 7.09 -19.90 37.54
CA ALA A 91 7.17 -21.31 37.89
C ALA A 91 8.60 -21.80 38.23
N VAL A 92 9.62 -20.95 38.06
CA VAL A 92 11.00 -21.24 38.48
C VAL A 92 11.33 -20.32 39.66
N GLY A 93 10.75 -20.65 40.82
CA GLY A 93 11.20 -20.07 42.08
C GLY A 93 12.64 -20.52 42.37
N PRO A 94 13.49 -19.66 42.99
CA PRO A 94 14.84 -20.05 43.36
C PRO A 94 14.76 -21.06 44.50
N GLY A 95 15.08 -22.32 44.20
CA GLY A 95 15.32 -23.40 45.15
C GLY A 95 16.63 -24.06 44.83
#